data_AF-A0A554VHZ0-F1
#
_entry.id   AF-A0A554VHZ0-F1
#
_cell.length_a   1.000
_cell.length_b   1.000
_cell.length_c   1.000
_cell.angle_alpha   90.00
_cell.angle_beta   90.00
_cell.angle_gamma   90.00
#
_symmetry.space_group_name_H-M   'P 1'
#
loop_
_entity.id
_entity.type
_entity.pdbx_description
1 polymer ?
#
loop_
_entity_poly.entity_id
_entity_poly.type
_entity_poly.pdbx_seq_one_letter_code
_entity_poly.pdbx_strand_id
1 'polypeptide(L)'
;MKKVILNLSLVIAILATVSCKNEAKSDASTSEETTETTETSGDRKEDSAATESADGVPNFSDEKVQEYVNAYEAYIAEYKKAVESKDMTAFAALGEQGQELGQKAQDVMGNLSGDDVKKLNDYMQEKSTQLQELSKKLMQ
;
A
#
# COMPACT_ATOMS: atom_id res chain seq x y z
N MET A 1 24.57 -15.38 -25.53
CA MET A 1 25.32 -14.31 -26.24
C MET A 1 24.33 -13.19 -26.57
N LYS A 2 24.17 -12.22 -25.66
CA LYS A 2 24.68 -10.83 -25.77
C LYS A 2 24.33 -10.15 -27.11
N LYS A 3 23.24 -9.38 -27.12
CA LYS A 3 23.13 -8.16 -27.94
C LYS A 3 22.46 -7.07 -27.10
N VAL A 4 23.33 -6.40 -26.35
CA VAL A 4 23.13 -5.11 -25.69
C VAL A 4 23.27 -4.01 -26.75
N ILE A 5 22.26 -3.16 -26.86
CA ILE A 5 22.30 -1.84 -27.52
C ILE A 5 21.36 -0.99 -26.66
N LEU A 6 21.77 -0.37 -25.54
CA LEU A 6 22.63 0.81 -25.36
C LEU A 6 22.41 1.91 -26.41
N ASN A 7 21.55 2.88 -26.09
CA ASN A 7 21.51 4.29 -26.51
C ASN A 7 20.54 4.98 -25.52
N LEU A 8 20.92 5.56 -24.38
CA LEU A 8 21.66 6.82 -24.15
C LEU A 8 21.24 7.97 -25.07
N SER A 9 20.40 8.88 -24.55
CA SER A 9 20.48 10.36 -24.63
C SER A 9 19.16 10.96 -24.12
N LEU A 10 19.11 11.57 -22.93
CA LEU A 10 19.43 12.98 -22.66
C LEU A 10 18.43 13.96 -23.31
N VAL A 11 17.45 14.46 -22.53
CA VAL A 11 17.07 15.89 -22.49
C VAL A 11 16.48 16.20 -21.12
N ILE A 12 17.28 16.80 -20.23
CA ILE A 12 16.81 17.58 -19.07
C ILE A 12 17.02 19.05 -19.47
N ALA A 13 15.93 19.79 -19.67
CA ALA A 13 15.94 21.25 -19.89
C ALA A 13 14.67 21.83 -19.21
N ILE A 14 14.79 22.26 -17.95
CA ILE A 14 14.86 23.67 -17.51
C ILE A 14 13.60 24.49 -17.86
N LEU A 15 12.78 24.76 -16.84
CA LEU A 15 12.03 26.02 -16.72
C LEU A 15 12.04 26.48 -15.25
N ALA A 16 13.17 27.06 -14.83
CA ALA A 16 13.18 28.03 -13.76
C ALA A 16 13.31 29.40 -14.41
N THR A 17 12.25 30.21 -14.35
CA THR A 17 12.28 31.68 -14.29
C THR A 17 10.85 32.23 -14.27
N VAL A 18 10.33 32.48 -13.07
CA VAL A 18 9.53 33.69 -12.86
C VAL A 18 10.22 34.47 -11.75
N SER A 19 11.04 35.42 -12.19
CA SER A 19 11.52 36.53 -11.39
C SER A 19 10.34 37.48 -11.18
N CYS A 20 9.96 37.70 -9.92
CA CYS A 20 9.29 38.93 -9.50
C CYS A 20 9.91 39.38 -8.19
N LYS A 21 10.84 40.32 -8.35
CA LYS A 21 11.23 41.31 -7.36
C LYS A 21 9.97 41.92 -6.75
N ASN A 22 9.79 41.82 -5.43
CA ASN A 22 9.18 42.92 -4.69
C ASN A 22 9.64 42.94 -3.23
N GLU A 23 9.93 44.15 -2.79
CA GLU A 23 10.64 44.52 -1.57
C GLU A 23 9.63 44.80 -0.43
N ALA A 24 10.10 44.66 0.80
CA ALA A 24 9.32 44.71 2.04
C ALA A 24 8.50 45.99 2.29
N LYS A 25 7.32 45.82 2.92
CA LYS A 25 6.67 46.61 4.00
C LYS A 25 5.23 46.07 4.20
N SER A 26 4.92 45.42 5.32
CA SER A 26 4.38 45.95 6.60
C SER A 26 2.88 46.31 6.56
N ASP A 27 2.17 45.65 7.49
CA ASP A 27 1.06 46.13 8.32
C ASP A 27 -0.42 45.82 7.97
N ALA A 28 -1.00 45.05 8.91
CA ALA A 28 -2.32 45.18 9.56
C ALA A 28 -3.65 44.76 8.91
N SER A 29 -4.48 44.22 9.83
CA SER A 29 -5.94 44.06 9.85
C SER A 29 -6.46 42.72 9.28
N THR A 30 -6.70 41.69 10.10
CA THR A 30 -7.81 41.43 11.06
C THR A 30 -9.18 41.11 10.42
N SER A 31 -9.93 40.24 11.11
CA SER A 31 -11.26 39.65 10.83
C SER A 31 -11.20 38.33 10.04
N GLU A 32 -11.15 37.16 10.69
CA GLU A 32 -12.22 36.42 11.41
C GLU A 32 -13.20 35.69 10.49
N GLU A 33 -13.56 34.47 10.91
CA GLU A 33 -14.70 33.64 10.46
C GLU A 33 -14.48 32.86 9.12
N THR A 34 -14.68 31.56 8.95
CA THR A 34 -15.15 30.47 9.82
C THR A 34 -14.95 29.13 9.13
N THR A 35 -14.86 28.12 9.99
CA THR A 35 -14.94 26.67 9.82
C THR A 35 -15.99 26.14 8.83
N GLU A 36 -15.56 25.19 8.01
CA GLU A 36 -16.25 23.91 7.70
C GLU A 36 -15.12 23.02 7.14
N THR A 37 -14.50 22.09 7.88
CA THR A 37 -15.06 20.89 8.53
C THR A 37 -16.08 20.18 7.64
N THR A 38 -15.60 19.57 6.57
CA THR A 38 -16.29 18.41 5.98
C THR A 38 -15.61 17.16 6.51
N GLU A 39 -16.18 16.66 7.60
CA GLU A 39 -16.05 15.28 8.02
C GLU A 39 -16.50 14.39 6.87
N THR A 40 -15.62 13.53 6.36
CA THR A 40 -16.08 12.23 5.84
C THR A 40 -15.74 11.21 6.91
N SER A 41 -16.56 11.24 7.95
CA SER A 41 -16.75 10.10 8.84
C SER A 41 -17.44 9.01 8.01
N GLY A 42 -16.62 8.24 7.31
CA GLY A 42 -17.00 6.96 6.73
C GLY A 42 -16.68 5.91 7.77
N ASP A 43 -17.63 5.67 8.66
CA ASP A 43 -17.70 4.54 9.58
C ASP A 43 -17.31 3.25 8.84
N ARG A 44 -16.04 2.87 8.91
CA ARG A 44 -15.65 1.47 8.88
C ARG A 44 -15.35 1.13 10.33
N LYS A 45 -16.42 0.79 11.03
CA LYS A 45 -16.40 -0.27 12.03
C LYS A 45 -15.51 -1.40 11.50
N GLU A 46 -14.22 -1.33 11.82
CA GLU A 46 -13.29 -2.45 11.75
C GLU A 46 -13.80 -3.38 12.84
N ASP A 47 -14.75 -4.20 12.43
CA ASP A 47 -15.18 -5.36 13.18
C ASP A 47 -13.90 -6.18 13.36
N SER A 48 -13.24 -5.97 14.50
CA SER A 48 -12.22 -6.87 15.05
C SER A 48 -12.94 -8.18 15.40
N ALA A 49 -13.51 -8.83 14.39
CA ALA A 49 -13.72 -10.25 14.40
C ALA A 49 -12.30 -10.82 14.36
N ALA A 50 -11.81 -11.18 15.55
CA ALA A 50 -10.84 -12.24 15.71
C ALA A 50 -11.37 -13.45 14.94
N THR A 51 -11.11 -13.44 13.64
CA THR A 51 -11.48 -14.50 12.73
C THR A 51 -10.53 -15.61 13.11
N GLU A 52 -11.06 -16.73 13.62
CA GLU A 52 -10.27 -17.95 13.81
C GLU A 52 -9.35 -18.08 12.60
N SER A 53 -8.03 -18.10 12.85
CA SER A 53 -7.05 -18.08 11.77
C SER A 53 -7.41 -19.20 10.80
N ALA A 54 -7.70 -18.83 9.55
CA ALA A 54 -7.95 -19.81 8.50
C ALA A 54 -6.74 -20.75 8.41
N ASP A 55 -6.96 -22.00 8.01
CA ASP A 55 -5.91 -23.03 7.97
C ASP A 55 -4.65 -22.51 7.23
N GLY A 56 -3.52 -22.44 7.94
CA GLY A 56 -2.25 -21.91 7.40
C GLY A 56 -2.00 -20.40 7.60
N VAL A 57 -2.93 -19.64 8.19
CA VAL A 57 -2.71 -18.23 8.56
C VAL A 57 -2.14 -18.17 9.99
N PRO A 58 -0.96 -17.54 10.20
CA PRO A 58 -0.38 -17.39 11.53
C PRO A 58 -1.17 -16.41 12.40
N ASN A 59 -1.24 -16.71 13.69
CA ASN A 59 -1.78 -15.79 14.69
C ASN A 59 -0.66 -15.01 15.40
N PHE A 60 -0.89 -13.72 15.61
CA PHE A 60 -0.01 -12.80 16.31
C PHE A 60 -0.72 -12.20 17.53
N SER A 61 0.05 -11.97 18.60
CA SER A 61 -0.48 -11.33 19.81
C SER A 61 -0.63 -9.81 19.66
N ASP A 62 0.13 -9.21 18.72
CA ASP A 62 0.00 -7.81 18.38
C ASP A 62 -1.13 -7.62 17.34
N GLU A 63 -2.12 -6.82 17.71
CA GLU A 63 -3.32 -6.59 16.90
C GLU A 63 -2.99 -5.99 15.53
N LYS A 64 -2.01 -5.08 15.44
CA LYS A 64 -1.62 -4.45 14.17
C LYS A 64 -0.95 -5.44 13.24
N VAL A 65 -0.14 -6.35 13.79
CA VAL A 65 0.45 -7.46 13.01
C VAL A 65 -0.66 -8.38 12.49
N GLN A 66 -1.64 -8.71 13.33
CA GLN A 66 -2.75 -9.57 12.93
C GLN A 66 -3.62 -8.90 11.83
N GLU A 67 -3.94 -7.62 11.98
CA GLU A 67 -4.66 -6.85 10.97
C GLU A 67 -3.93 -6.82 9.63
N TYR A 68 -2.60 -6.62 9.66
CA TYR A 68 -1.79 -6.65 8.44
C TYR A 68 -1.87 -8.01 7.73
N VAL A 69 -1.74 -9.10 8.48
CA VAL A 69 -1.84 -10.47 7.94
C VAL A 69 -3.22 -10.74 7.35
N ASN A 70 -4.28 -10.32 8.04
CA ASN A 70 -5.65 -10.46 7.56
C ASN A 70 -5.90 -9.63 6.28
N ALA A 71 -5.42 -8.39 6.24
CA ALA A 71 -5.50 -7.54 5.05
C ALA A 71 -4.73 -8.15 3.88
N TYR A 72 -3.59 -8.79 4.16
CA TYR A 72 -2.76 -9.44 3.14
C TYR A 72 -3.44 -10.69 2.57
N GLU A 73 -4.14 -11.48 3.41
CA GLU A 73 -4.97 -12.60 2.94
C GLU A 73 -6.11 -12.13 2.04
N ALA A 74 -6.82 -11.07 2.44
CA ALA A 74 -7.89 -10.50 1.64
C ALA A 74 -7.37 -10.04 0.27
N TYR A 75 -6.21 -9.38 0.23
CA TYR A 75 -5.54 -8.99 -1.01
C TYR A 75 -5.22 -10.19 -1.91
N ILE A 76 -4.66 -11.28 -1.36
CA ILE A 76 -4.32 -12.48 -2.15
C ILE A 76 -5.58 -13.17 -2.67
N ALA A 77 -6.65 -13.22 -1.87
CA ALA A 77 -7.92 -13.79 -2.29
C ALA A 77 -8.53 -13.01 -3.47
N GLU A 78 -8.55 -11.67 -3.39
CA GLU A 78 -9.02 -10.82 -4.49
C GLU A 78 -8.08 -10.89 -5.70
N TYR A 79 -6.75 -10.97 -5.50
CA TYR A 79 -5.78 -11.18 -6.57
C TYR A 79 -6.04 -12.49 -7.32
N LYS A 80 -6.23 -13.59 -6.59
CA LYS A 80 -6.56 -14.89 -7.17
C LYS A 80 -7.85 -14.82 -7.99
N LYS A 81 -8.90 -14.21 -7.43
CA LYS A 81 -10.18 -14.03 -8.11
C LYS A 81 -10.04 -13.18 -9.37
N ALA A 82 -9.27 -12.10 -9.33
CA ALA A 82 -8.99 -11.24 -10.49
C ALA A 82 -8.24 -12.02 -11.59
N VAL A 83 -7.24 -12.84 -11.22
CA VAL A 83 -6.55 -13.73 -12.17
C VAL A 83 -7.50 -14.75 -12.79
N GLU A 84 -8.33 -15.41 -11.99
CA GLU A 84 -9.23 -16.48 -12.45
C GLU A 84 -10.37 -15.95 -13.33
N SER A 85 -10.86 -14.75 -13.04
CA SER A 85 -11.91 -14.07 -13.81
C SER A 85 -11.37 -13.21 -14.96
N LYS A 86 -10.05 -12.98 -15.03
CA LYS A 86 -9.40 -12.03 -15.94
C LYS A 86 -9.99 -10.60 -15.84
N ASP A 87 -10.41 -10.21 -14.64
CA ASP A 87 -11.03 -8.91 -14.38
C ASP A 87 -9.97 -7.81 -14.18
N MET A 88 -9.74 -7.02 -15.24
CA MET A 88 -8.80 -5.92 -15.23
C MET A 88 -9.22 -4.74 -14.33
N THR A 89 -10.51 -4.63 -14.00
CA THR A 89 -11.01 -3.62 -13.05
C THR A 89 -10.67 -4.03 -11.62
N ALA A 90 -10.83 -5.31 -11.30
CA ALA A 90 -10.40 -5.86 -10.01
C ALA A 90 -8.89 -5.67 -9.80
N PHE A 91 -8.07 -5.80 -10.85
CA PHE A 91 -6.64 -5.48 -10.78
C PHE A 91 -6.33 -4.00 -10.46
N ALA A 92 -7.16 -3.06 -10.90
CA ALA A 92 -6.98 -1.66 -10.54
C ALA A 92 -7.25 -1.44 -9.04
N ALA A 93 -8.32 -2.03 -8.50
CA ALA A 93 -8.64 -1.97 -7.06
C ALA A 93 -7.56 -2.62 -6.19
N LEU A 94 -6.93 -3.70 -6.67
CA LEU A 94 -5.78 -4.32 -6.01
C LEU A 94 -4.58 -3.36 -5.90
N GLY A 95 -4.42 -2.41 -6.84
CA GLY A 95 -3.40 -1.37 -6.75
C GLY A 95 -3.55 -0.52 -5.49
N GLU A 96 -4.78 -0.08 -5.19
CA GLU A 96 -5.10 0.70 -3.99
C GLU A 96 -4.91 -0.14 -2.71
N GLN A 97 -5.41 -1.38 -2.70
CA GLN A 97 -5.20 -2.30 -1.57
C GLN A 97 -3.72 -2.59 -1.31
N GLY A 98 -2.90 -2.69 -2.37
CA GLY A 98 -1.46 -2.85 -2.27
C GLY A 98 -0.77 -1.63 -1.64
N GLN A 99 -1.26 -0.42 -1.89
CA GLN A 99 -0.76 0.80 -1.26
C GLN A 99 -1.12 0.88 0.23
N GLU A 100 -2.35 0.50 0.61
CA GLU A 100 -2.75 0.40 2.02
C GLU A 100 -1.93 -0.65 2.76
N LEU A 101 -1.70 -1.81 2.14
CA LEU A 101 -0.83 -2.85 2.69
C LEU A 101 0.61 -2.37 2.89
N GLY A 102 1.13 -1.60 1.94
CA GLY A 102 2.46 -0.98 2.07
C GLY A 102 2.56 -0.06 3.28
N GLN A 103 1.52 0.74 3.55
CA GLN A 103 1.45 1.60 4.73
C GLN A 103 1.36 0.79 6.02
N LYS A 104 0.43 -0.19 6.09
CA LYS A 104 0.33 -1.09 7.26
C LYS A 104 1.66 -1.82 7.52
N ALA A 105 2.35 -2.30 6.47
CA ALA A 105 3.65 -2.98 6.64
C ALA A 105 4.71 -2.11 7.34
N GLN A 106 4.72 -0.80 7.09
CA GLN A 106 5.64 0.13 7.76
C GLN A 106 5.35 0.23 9.26
N ASP A 107 4.07 0.27 9.62
CA ASP A 107 3.63 0.33 11.02
C ASP A 107 3.90 -0.97 11.77
N VAL A 108 3.83 -2.11 11.07
CA VAL A 108 3.97 -3.45 11.66
C VAL A 108 5.44 -3.81 11.90
N MET A 109 6.34 -3.44 10.98
CA MET A 109 7.78 -3.74 11.07
C MET A 109 8.45 -3.19 12.34
N GLY A 110 7.92 -2.11 12.91
CA GLY A 110 8.45 -1.51 14.15
C GLY A 110 8.01 -2.22 15.45
N ASN A 111 6.99 -3.07 15.40
CA ASN A 111 6.33 -3.64 16.58
C ASN A 111 6.55 -5.16 16.72
N LEU A 112 7.26 -5.81 15.79
CA LEU A 112 7.46 -7.25 15.82
C LEU A 112 8.50 -7.70 16.85
N SER A 113 8.13 -8.71 17.65
CA SER A 113 9.05 -9.47 18.49
C SER A 113 9.93 -10.40 17.65
N GLY A 114 11.09 -10.84 18.15
CA GLY A 114 12.03 -11.66 17.38
C GLY A 114 11.43 -12.96 16.80
N ASP A 115 10.60 -13.65 17.58
CA ASP A 115 9.91 -14.88 17.12
C ASP A 115 8.82 -14.57 16.09
N ASP A 116 8.10 -13.46 16.26
CA ASP A 116 7.07 -13.02 15.31
C ASP A 116 7.66 -12.52 14.00
N VAL A 117 8.87 -11.93 14.00
CA VAL A 117 9.60 -11.59 12.77
C VAL A 117 9.79 -12.84 11.91
N LYS A 118 10.25 -13.95 12.51
CA LYS A 118 10.45 -15.18 11.75
C LYS A 118 9.13 -15.75 11.23
N LYS A 119 8.10 -15.82 12.10
CA LYS A 119 6.77 -16.32 11.73
C LYS A 119 6.17 -15.53 10.56
N LEU A 120 6.24 -14.19 10.62
CA LEU A 120 5.74 -13.33 9.56
C LEU A 120 6.56 -13.48 8.28
N ASN A 121 7.89 -13.54 8.37
CA ASN A 121 8.74 -13.72 7.18
C ASN A 121 8.47 -15.03 6.45
N ASP A 122 8.40 -16.15 7.17
CA ASP A 122 8.11 -17.46 6.59
C ASP A 122 6.76 -17.44 5.86
N TYR A 123 5.75 -16.84 6.50
CA TYR A 123 4.42 -16.68 5.94
C TYR A 123 4.40 -15.80 4.68
N MET A 124 5.03 -14.62 4.73
CA MET A 124 5.12 -13.72 3.58
C MET A 124 5.86 -14.37 2.40
N GLN A 125 6.86 -15.22 2.67
CA GLN A 125 7.57 -15.97 1.63
C GLN A 125 6.69 -17.03 0.97
N GLU A 126 5.89 -17.76 1.74
CA GLU A 126 4.92 -18.71 1.21
C GLU A 126 3.91 -18.00 0.30
N LYS A 127 3.33 -16.91 0.78
CA LYS A 127 2.35 -16.12 0.05
C LYS A 127 2.94 -15.42 -1.18
N SER A 128 4.20 -14.98 -1.13
CA SER A 128 4.93 -14.50 -2.31
C SER A 128 5.05 -15.59 -3.37
N THR A 129 5.26 -16.85 -2.98
CA THR A 129 5.31 -17.97 -3.93
C THR A 129 3.93 -18.19 -4.57
N GLN A 130 2.85 -18.12 -3.77
CA GLN A 130 1.48 -18.21 -4.28
C GLN A 130 1.18 -17.10 -5.30
N LEU A 131 1.55 -15.85 -5.01
CA LEU A 131 1.38 -14.72 -5.94
C LEU A 131 2.18 -14.91 -7.24
N GLN A 132 3.39 -15.46 -7.18
CA GLN A 132 4.18 -15.76 -8.37
C GLN A 132 3.50 -16.79 -9.26
N GLU A 133 2.92 -17.85 -8.69
CA GLU A 133 2.17 -18.85 -9.47
C GLU A 133 0.89 -18.27 -10.07
N LEU A 134 0.15 -17.43 -9.32
CA LEU A 134 -1.01 -16.73 -9.84
C LEU A 134 -0.63 -15.77 -10.99
N SER A 135 0.50 -15.06 -10.87
CA SER A 135 1.01 -14.21 -11.94
C SER A 135 1.41 -15.00 -13.19
N LYS A 136 2.07 -16.17 -13.03
CA LYS A 136 2.35 -17.08 -14.15
C LYS A 136 1.06 -17.54 -14.83
N LYS A 137 0.01 -17.85 -14.06
CA LYS A 137 -1.31 -18.25 -14.59
C LYS A 137 -1.97 -17.12 -15.38
N LEU A 138 -1.84 -15.86 -14.94
CA LEU A 138 -2.37 -14.70 -15.66
C LEU A 138 -1.72 -14.53 -17.04
N MET A 139 -0.43 -14.87 -17.17
CA MET A 139 0.33 -14.76 -18.42
C MET A 139 0.06 -15.91 -19.42
N GLN A 140 -0.72 -16.92 -19.03
CA GLN A 140 -1.12 -18.06 -19.87
C GLN A 140 -2.51 -17.86 -20.47
#